data_AF-A0A9P4SG90-F1
#
_entry.id   AF-A0A9P4SG90-F1
#
_cell.length_a   1.000
_cell.length_b   1.000
_cell.length_c   1.000
_cell.angle_alpha   90.00
_cell.angle_beta   90.00
_cell.angle_gamma   90.00
#
_symmetry.space_group_name_H-M   'P 1'
#
loop_
_entity.id
_entity.type
_entity.pdbx_description
1 polymer ?
#
loop_
_entity_poly.entity_id
_entity_poly.type
_entity_poly.pdbx_seq_one_letter_code
_entity_poly.pdbx_strand_id
1 'polypeptide(L)'
;MARQPSETPKLTPQFCFNQSALRYFLRLSRSVIDDSITQSLNALVAPSSKGFDPSSTSTRQNRLPLTYRLIDPSACRDFKNNVLFPSWEVRSRVLSYCAGVATSPDPDDPDQLLREVESARARERVVDERLDPYSGRYFPREARTESLAALIRNERSVENIIRARTWALVGERCVVESAEADEALNEWRRKKEGNG
;
A
#
# COMPACT_ATOMS: atom_id res chain seq x y z
N MET A 1 22.31 -0.08 -26.45
CA MET A 1 20.84 -0.01 -26.57
C MET A 1 20.33 0.93 -25.50
N ALA A 2 19.89 2.14 -25.87
CA ALA A 2 19.36 3.11 -24.93
C ALA A 2 17.93 2.71 -24.51
N ARG A 3 17.70 2.55 -23.21
CA ARG A 3 16.38 2.28 -22.63
C ARG A 3 15.56 3.57 -22.77
N GLN A 4 14.59 3.58 -23.67
CA GLN A 4 13.65 4.70 -23.78
C GLN A 4 12.97 4.91 -22.41
N PRO A 5 12.75 6.17 -21.98
CA PRO A 5 12.02 6.43 -20.75
C PRO A 5 10.59 5.90 -20.94
N SER A 6 10.26 4.81 -20.25
CA SER A 6 8.91 4.27 -20.23
C SER A 6 7.98 5.33 -19.65
N GLU A 7 6.99 5.78 -20.42
CA GLU A 7 5.92 6.64 -19.90
C GLU A 7 5.33 6.00 -18.64
N THR A 8 5.20 6.79 -17.57
CA THR A 8 4.60 6.30 -16.33
C THR A 8 3.14 5.96 -16.62
N PRO A 9 2.68 4.73 -16.34
CA PRO A 9 1.31 4.34 -16.63
C PRO A 9 0.36 5.25 -15.85
N LYS A 10 -0.53 5.95 -16.57
CA LYS A 10 -1.53 6.83 -15.97
C LYS A 10 -2.62 5.98 -15.30
N LEU A 11 -3.05 6.39 -14.11
CA LEU A 11 -4.15 5.74 -13.42
C LEU A 11 -5.46 6.00 -14.16
N THR A 12 -6.27 4.96 -14.33
CA THR A 12 -7.56 5.03 -15.01
C THR A 12 -8.65 4.42 -14.12
N PRO A 13 -9.93 4.82 -14.27
CA PRO A 13 -11.02 4.21 -13.51
C PRO A 13 -11.14 2.70 -13.75
N GLN A 14 -10.84 2.24 -14.97
CA GLN A 14 -10.85 0.81 -15.34
C GLN A 14 -9.88 -0.02 -14.48
N PHE A 15 -8.72 0.56 -14.12
CA PHE A 15 -7.80 -0.09 -13.20
C PHE A 15 -8.40 -0.31 -11.81
N CYS A 16 -9.13 0.68 -11.28
CA CYS A 16 -9.77 0.58 -9.96
C CYS A 16 -10.89 -0.47 -9.94
N PHE A 17 -11.71 -0.53 -10.98
CA PHE A 17 -12.79 -1.51 -11.09
C PHE A 17 -12.29 -2.94 -11.35
N ASN A 18 -11.07 -3.10 -11.89
CA ASN A 18 -10.40 -4.39 -11.91
C ASN A 18 -9.80 -4.70 -10.52
N GLN A 19 -10.64 -5.15 -9.60
CA GLN A 19 -10.24 -5.43 -8.21
C GLN A 19 -9.09 -6.43 -8.10
N SER A 20 -9.00 -7.40 -9.01
CA SER A 20 -7.91 -8.36 -9.08
C SER A 20 -6.57 -7.69 -9.41
N ALA A 21 -6.55 -6.81 -10.42
CA ALA A 21 -5.38 -6.05 -10.79
C ALA A 21 -4.94 -5.08 -9.67
N LEU A 22 -5.89 -4.39 -9.05
CA LEU A 22 -5.64 -3.49 -7.92
C LEU A 22 -5.01 -4.23 -6.72
N ARG A 23 -5.62 -5.33 -6.29
CA ARG A 23 -5.08 -6.16 -5.19
C ARG A 23 -3.72 -6.73 -5.53
N TYR A 24 -3.53 -7.18 -6.77
CA TYR A 24 -2.25 -7.72 -7.23
C TYR A 24 -1.16 -6.65 -7.20
N PHE A 25 -1.44 -5.45 -7.71
CA PHE A 25 -0.52 -4.31 -7.65
C PHE A 25 -0.10 -4.01 -6.21
N LEU A 26 -1.06 -3.87 -5.29
CA LEU A 26 -0.77 -3.56 -3.89
C LEU A 26 0.07 -4.67 -3.24
N ARG A 27 -0.30 -5.93 -3.45
CA ARG A 27 0.43 -7.09 -2.93
C ARG A 27 1.86 -7.14 -3.46
N LEU A 28 2.05 -6.96 -4.77
CA LEU A 28 3.38 -6.96 -5.38
C LEU A 28 4.23 -5.80 -4.83
N SER A 29 3.66 -4.59 -4.76
CA SER A 29 4.34 -3.41 -4.22
C SER A 29 4.80 -3.61 -2.78
N ARG A 30 3.96 -4.24 -1.93
CA ARG A 30 4.28 -4.60 -0.54
C ARG A 30 5.40 -5.65 -0.48
N SER A 31 5.34 -6.68 -1.31
CA SER A 31 6.32 -7.77 -1.32
C SER A 31 7.74 -7.32 -1.68
N VAL A 32 7.87 -6.28 -2.51
CA VAL A 32 9.16 -5.78 -2.98
C VAL A 32 9.90 -4.94 -1.93
N ILE A 33 9.17 -4.31 -0.99
CA ILE A 33 9.74 -3.35 -0.04
C ILE A 33 9.44 -3.74 1.41
N ASP A 34 8.17 -3.89 1.76
CA ASP A 34 7.73 -4.06 3.15
C ASP A 34 7.96 -5.49 3.65
N ASP A 35 7.56 -6.51 2.88
CA ASP A 35 7.75 -7.91 3.30
C ASP A 35 9.24 -8.29 3.34
N SER A 36 10.04 -7.68 2.46
CA SER A 36 11.49 -7.86 2.40
C SER A 36 12.27 -6.82 3.22
N ILE A 37 11.62 -6.02 4.06
CA ILE A 37 12.27 -4.87 4.73
C ILE A 37 13.53 -5.28 5.50
N THR A 38 13.48 -6.39 6.25
CA THR A 38 14.63 -6.89 7.01
C THR A 38 15.81 -7.23 6.09
N GLN A 39 15.53 -7.82 4.92
CA GLN A 39 16.56 -8.12 3.92
C GLN A 39 17.13 -6.84 3.31
N SER A 40 16.27 -5.87 2.97
CA SER A 40 16.67 -4.57 2.46
C SER A 40 17.57 -3.84 3.47
N LEU A 41 17.21 -3.84 4.76
CA LEU A 41 18.00 -3.23 5.84
C LEU A 41 19.32 -3.97 6.07
N ASN A 42 19.33 -5.31 6.03
CA ASN A 42 20.56 -6.11 6.12
C ASN A 42 21.54 -5.78 4.97
N ALA A 43 21.03 -5.54 3.76
CA ALA A 43 21.85 -5.20 2.61
C ALA A 43 22.58 -3.86 2.78
N LEU A 44 22.02 -2.91 3.56
CA LEU A 44 22.67 -1.63 3.87
C LEU A 44 23.86 -1.78 4.83
N VAL A 45 23.93 -2.86 5.61
CA VAL A 45 25.03 -3.16 6.55
C VAL A 45 26.20 -3.84 5.85
N ALA A 46 26.04 -4.29 4.60
CA ALA A 46 27.02 -5.14 3.92
C ALA A 46 28.41 -4.48 3.90
N PRO A 47 29.45 -5.19 4.36
CA PRO A 47 30.81 -4.64 4.50
C PRO A 47 31.47 -4.31 3.17
N SER A 48 30.88 -4.65 2.01
CA SER A 48 31.43 -4.35 0.68
C SER A 48 31.62 -2.85 0.41
N SER A 49 30.97 -1.97 1.17
CA SER A 49 31.20 -0.51 1.12
C SER A 49 32.57 -0.09 1.66
N LYS A 50 33.17 -0.88 2.55
CA LYS A 50 34.53 -0.70 3.06
C LYS A 50 35.36 -1.87 2.54
N GLY A 51 36.20 -1.63 1.53
CA GLY A 51 36.97 -2.67 0.84
C GLY A 51 37.64 -3.70 1.76
N PHE A 52 37.96 -4.88 1.21
CA PHE A 52 38.56 -5.96 1.98
C PHE A 52 39.92 -5.54 2.56
N ASP A 53 40.01 -5.49 3.89
CA ASP A 53 41.27 -5.27 4.60
C ASP A 53 41.85 -6.63 5.01
N PRO A 54 43.01 -7.06 4.46
CA PRO A 54 43.60 -8.36 4.79
C PRO A 54 43.98 -8.48 6.28
N SER A 55 44.18 -7.38 6.99
CA SER A 55 44.43 -7.37 8.45
C SER A 55 43.18 -7.73 9.27
N SER A 56 41.98 -7.64 8.69
CA SER A 56 40.72 -7.94 9.38
C SER A 56 40.48 -9.43 9.65
N THR A 57 41.33 -10.32 9.10
CA THR A 57 41.26 -11.78 9.28
C THR A 57 42.00 -12.28 10.52
N SER A 58 42.88 -11.46 11.12
CA SER A 58 43.71 -11.88 12.27
C SER A 58 42.98 -11.82 13.61
N THR A 59 41.93 -10.99 13.72
CA THR A 59 41.08 -10.91 14.91
C THR A 59 39.74 -11.56 14.63
N ARG A 60 39.38 -12.58 15.41
CA ARG A 60 38.02 -13.12 15.49
C ARG A 60 37.14 -12.03 16.12
N GLN A 61 36.69 -11.08 15.32
CA GLN A 61 35.86 -9.99 15.82
C GLN A 61 34.56 -10.62 16.33
N ASN A 62 34.39 -10.60 17.65
CA ASN A 62 33.18 -10.99 18.37
C ASN A 62 32.12 -9.92 18.06
N ARG A 63 31.73 -9.79 16.78
CA ARG A 63 30.83 -8.75 16.33
C ARG A 63 29.44 -9.10 16.84
N LEU A 64 28.79 -8.13 17.48
CA LEU A 64 27.37 -8.20 17.82
C LEU A 64 26.55 -8.76 16.64
N PRO A 65 25.48 -9.53 16.91
CA PRO A 65 24.61 -10.07 15.87
C PRO A 65 24.21 -8.94 14.90
N LEU A 66 24.13 -9.25 13.60
CA LEU A 66 23.78 -8.28 12.55
C LEU A 66 22.48 -7.50 12.85
N THR A 67 21.60 -8.05 13.67
CA THR A 67 20.36 -7.43 14.15
C THR A 67 20.57 -6.22 15.05
N TYR A 68 21.73 -6.08 15.71
CA TYR A 68 22.05 -4.99 16.63
C TYR A 68 23.04 -3.97 16.07
N ARG A 69 23.47 -4.12 14.81
CA ARG A 69 24.32 -3.12 14.18
C ARG A 69 23.44 -1.99 13.64
N LEU A 70 23.63 -0.80 14.19
CA LEU A 70 23.07 0.41 13.59
C LEU A 70 23.61 0.56 12.18
N ILE A 71 22.69 0.89 11.27
CA ILE A 71 23.01 1.22 9.88
C ILE A 71 23.58 2.64 9.83
N ASP A 72 24.48 2.90 8.88
CA ASP A 72 25.01 4.24 8.68
C ASP A 72 23.88 5.27 8.45
N PRO A 73 23.87 6.42 9.16
CA PRO A 73 22.79 7.39 9.06
C PRO A 73 22.53 7.90 7.63
N SER A 74 23.57 8.02 6.80
CA SER A 74 23.43 8.45 5.40
C SER A 74 22.74 7.37 4.57
N ALA A 75 23.14 6.11 4.71
CA ALA A 75 22.51 4.97 4.04
C ALA A 75 21.04 4.81 4.45
N CYS A 76 20.71 4.98 5.73
CA CYS A 76 19.33 5.00 6.22
C CYS A 76 18.51 6.11 5.57
N ARG A 77 19.05 7.34 5.51
CA ARG A 77 18.38 8.48 4.91
C ARG A 77 18.13 8.25 3.42
N ASP A 78 19.14 7.74 2.70
CA ASP A 78 19.03 7.49 1.27
C ASP A 78 18.02 6.37 0.98
N PHE A 79 18.01 5.30 1.77
CA PHE A 79 16.99 4.25 1.66
C PHE A 79 15.58 4.79 1.91
N LYS A 80 15.39 5.57 3.00
CA LYS A 80 14.10 6.19 3.33
C LYS A 80 13.61 7.08 2.18
N ASN A 81 14.46 7.99 1.71
CA ASN A 81 14.07 9.03 0.75
C ASN A 81 13.94 8.54 -0.69
N ASN A 82 14.74 7.56 -1.11
CA ASN A 82 14.82 7.13 -2.51
C ASN A 82 14.12 5.79 -2.77
N VAL A 83 13.81 5.01 -1.73
CA VAL A 83 13.21 3.68 -1.88
C VAL A 83 11.90 3.56 -1.10
N LEU A 84 11.94 3.74 0.22
CA LEU A 84 10.79 3.46 1.08
C LEU A 84 9.63 4.42 0.85
N PHE A 85 9.87 5.73 1.05
CA PHE A 85 8.81 6.73 0.93
C PHE A 85 8.27 6.87 -0.50
N PRO A 86 9.08 6.82 -1.58
CA PRO A 86 8.55 6.76 -2.93
C PRO A 86 7.61 5.59 -3.18
N SER A 87 7.94 4.38 -2.68
CA SER A 87 7.06 3.21 -2.82
C SER A 87 5.74 3.39 -2.08
N TRP A 88 5.79 3.90 -0.84
CA TRP A 88 4.60 4.22 -0.05
C TRP A 88 3.73 5.29 -0.70
N GLU A 89 4.36 6.29 -1.31
CA GLU A 89 3.68 7.37 -2.03
C GLU A 89 2.92 6.85 -3.25
N VAL A 90 3.54 5.97 -4.05
CA VAL A 90 2.86 5.37 -5.21
C VAL A 90 1.62 4.60 -4.76
N ARG A 91 1.70 3.81 -3.69
CA ARG A 91 0.53 3.11 -3.13
C ARG A 91 -0.53 4.07 -2.60
N SER A 92 -0.14 5.13 -1.88
CA SER A 92 -1.06 6.16 -1.43
C SER A 92 -1.79 6.82 -2.59
N ARG A 93 -1.09 7.15 -3.68
CA ARG A 93 -1.70 7.76 -4.87
C ARG A 93 -2.72 6.84 -5.51
N VAL A 94 -2.43 5.56 -5.62
CA VAL A 94 -3.37 4.55 -6.14
C VAL A 94 -4.61 4.46 -5.24
N LEU A 95 -4.44 4.32 -3.93
CA LEU A 95 -5.56 4.22 -2.98
C LEU A 95 -6.40 5.50 -2.93
N SER A 96 -5.78 6.67 -3.04
CA SER A 96 -6.48 7.96 -3.07
C SER A 96 -7.24 8.15 -4.39
N TYR A 97 -6.63 7.81 -5.52
CA TYR A 97 -7.29 7.87 -6.82
C TYR A 97 -8.51 6.94 -6.87
N CYS A 98 -8.35 5.68 -6.48
CA CYS A 98 -9.46 4.73 -6.50
C CYS A 98 -10.53 5.05 -5.44
N ALA A 99 -10.20 5.73 -4.34
CA ALA A 99 -11.21 6.28 -3.43
C ALA A 99 -12.09 7.34 -4.12
N GLY A 100 -11.48 8.23 -4.92
CA GLY A 100 -12.21 9.22 -5.70
C GLY A 100 -13.15 8.56 -6.73
N VAL A 101 -12.65 7.56 -7.46
CA VAL A 101 -13.45 6.74 -8.40
C VAL A 101 -14.63 6.06 -7.69
N ALA A 102 -14.41 5.52 -6.49
CA ALA A 102 -15.47 4.86 -5.72
C ALA A 102 -16.60 5.81 -5.27
N THR A 103 -16.34 7.12 -5.23
CA THR A 103 -17.33 8.14 -4.88
C THR A 103 -17.93 8.85 -6.10
N SER A 104 -17.43 8.59 -7.30
CA SER A 104 -17.93 9.19 -8.55
C SER A 104 -19.06 8.37 -9.18
N PRO A 105 -20.00 8.99 -9.90
CA PRO A 105 -20.99 8.26 -10.70
C PRO A 105 -20.33 7.31 -11.70
N ASP A 106 -20.88 6.11 -11.83
CA ASP A 106 -20.38 5.07 -12.74
C ASP A 106 -21.42 4.78 -13.83
N PRO A 107 -21.41 5.54 -14.94
CA PRO A 107 -22.39 5.36 -16.03
C PRO A 107 -22.18 4.05 -16.79
N ASP A 108 -21.02 3.42 -16.66
CA ASP A 108 -20.64 2.18 -17.34
C ASP A 108 -20.83 0.95 -16.43
N ASP A 109 -21.68 1.04 -15.40
CA ASP A 109 -22.00 -0.07 -14.51
C ASP A 109 -22.94 -1.07 -15.23
N PRO A 110 -22.46 -2.28 -15.57
CA PRO A 110 -23.25 -3.24 -16.34
C PRO A 110 -24.48 -3.76 -15.58
N ASP A 111 -24.44 -3.70 -14.25
CA ASP A 111 -25.49 -4.23 -13.39
C ASP A 111 -26.52 -3.17 -13.00
N GLN A 112 -26.37 -1.91 -13.44
CA GLN A 112 -27.26 -0.82 -13.04
C GLN A 112 -28.73 -1.12 -13.35
N LEU A 113 -29.04 -1.49 -14.60
CA LEU A 113 -30.41 -1.80 -15.02
C LEU A 113 -30.97 -3.04 -14.28
N LEU A 114 -30.14 -4.06 -14.08
CA LEU A 114 -30.55 -5.27 -13.35
C LEU A 114 -30.91 -4.95 -11.91
N ARG A 115 -30.09 -4.13 -11.23
CA ARG A 115 -30.37 -3.66 -9.87
C ARG A 115 -31.66 -2.87 -9.78
N GLU A 116 -31.88 -1.95 -10.71
CA GLU A 116 -33.10 -1.14 -10.74
C GLU A 116 -34.35 -2.03 -10.87
N VAL A 117 -34.34 -2.99 -11.80
CA VAL A 117 -35.44 -3.95 -11.99
C VAL A 117 -35.67 -4.83 -10.76
N GLU A 118 -34.59 -5.38 -10.18
CA GLU A 118 -34.68 -6.19 -8.96
C GLU A 118 -35.25 -5.37 -7.77
N SER A 119 -34.82 -4.12 -7.64
CA SER A 119 -35.27 -3.23 -6.57
C SER A 119 -36.74 -2.84 -6.73
N ALA A 120 -37.19 -2.60 -7.96
CA ALA A 120 -38.59 -2.32 -8.26
C ALA A 120 -39.47 -3.54 -7.93
N ARG A 121 -39.06 -4.73 -8.37
CA ARG A 121 -39.77 -5.98 -8.07
C ARG A 121 -39.83 -6.28 -6.58
N ALA A 122 -38.74 -6.01 -5.85
CA ALA A 122 -38.71 -6.17 -4.40
C ALA A 122 -39.67 -5.20 -3.70
N ARG A 123 -39.78 -3.96 -4.20
CA ARG A 123 -40.71 -2.95 -3.66
C ARG A 123 -42.18 -3.31 -3.88
N GLU A 124 -42.50 -4.01 -4.96
CA GLU A 124 -43.85 -4.50 -5.25
C GLU A 124 -44.21 -5.79 -4.51
N ARG A 125 -43.25 -6.45 -3.86
CA ARG A 125 -43.47 -7.72 -3.15
C ARG A 125 -44.25 -7.48 -1.87
N VAL A 126 -45.44 -8.09 -1.77
CA VAL A 126 -46.22 -8.16 -0.53
C VAL A 126 -45.83 -9.42 0.24
N VAL A 127 -45.42 -9.25 1.50
CA VAL A 127 -44.96 -10.33 2.38
C VAL A 127 -45.90 -10.46 3.57
N ASP A 128 -46.46 -11.66 3.79
CA ASP A 128 -47.19 -11.98 5.01
C ASP A 128 -46.23 -12.55 6.06
N GLU A 129 -45.74 -11.67 6.93
CA GLU A 129 -44.77 -11.98 8.00
C GLU A 129 -45.30 -13.02 9.00
N ARG A 130 -46.62 -13.25 9.04
CA ARG A 130 -47.25 -14.25 9.91
C ARG A 130 -47.09 -15.66 9.37
N LEU A 131 -46.95 -15.83 8.06
CA LEU A 131 -46.78 -17.13 7.41
C LEU A 131 -45.29 -17.51 7.32
N ASP A 132 -44.41 -16.55 7.06
CA ASP A 132 -42.96 -16.74 7.04
C ASP A 132 -42.21 -15.46 7.47
N PRO A 133 -41.71 -15.41 8.73
CA PRO A 133 -40.96 -14.28 9.27
C PRO A 133 -39.63 -13.96 8.56
N TYR A 134 -39.11 -14.85 7.72
CA TYR A 134 -37.81 -14.67 7.03
C TYR A 134 -37.95 -14.26 5.56
N SER A 135 -39.16 -14.37 4.99
CA SER A 135 -39.44 -14.09 3.58
C SER A 135 -39.32 -12.61 3.18
N GLY A 136 -39.30 -11.70 4.16
CA GLY A 136 -39.18 -10.24 3.97
C GLY A 136 -37.76 -9.72 3.70
N ARG A 137 -36.72 -10.55 3.83
CA ARG A 137 -35.34 -10.09 3.62
C ARG A 137 -35.04 -9.93 2.14
N TYR A 138 -34.86 -8.69 1.71
CA TYR A 138 -34.29 -8.33 0.41
C TYR A 138 -32.90 -7.73 0.62
N PHE A 139 -31.91 -8.29 -0.07
CA PHE A 139 -30.55 -7.75 -0.11
C PHE A 139 -30.32 -7.20 -1.51
N PRO A 140 -30.35 -5.86 -1.70
CA PRO A 140 -30.02 -5.27 -2.98
C PRO A 140 -28.63 -5.71 -3.41
N ARG A 141 -28.47 -5.97 -4.70
CA ARG A 141 -27.14 -6.09 -5.30
C ARG A 141 -26.39 -4.78 -5.10
N GLU A 142 -25.15 -4.86 -4.62
CA GLU A 142 -24.31 -3.69 -4.40
C GLU A 142 -23.90 -3.05 -5.72
N ALA A 143 -23.76 -1.72 -5.72
CA ALA A 143 -23.19 -1.02 -6.87
C ALA A 143 -21.69 -1.35 -7.03
N ARG A 144 -21.18 -1.30 -8.26
CA ARG A 144 -19.76 -1.55 -8.51
C ARG A 144 -18.88 -0.56 -7.73
N THR A 145 -19.32 0.69 -7.63
CA THR A 145 -18.67 1.75 -6.82
C THR A 145 -18.73 1.48 -5.31
N GLU A 146 -19.82 0.93 -4.79
CA GLU A 146 -19.95 0.55 -3.38
C GLU A 146 -19.00 -0.58 -3.01
N SER A 147 -18.93 -1.62 -3.84
CA SER A 147 -17.98 -2.73 -3.66
C SER A 147 -16.53 -2.25 -3.73
N LEU A 148 -16.22 -1.32 -4.65
CA LEU A 148 -14.91 -0.67 -4.71
C LEU A 148 -14.63 0.16 -3.46
N ALA A 149 -15.61 0.93 -2.95
CA ALA A 149 -15.44 1.73 -1.73
C ALA A 149 -15.11 0.83 -0.53
N ALA A 150 -15.80 -0.31 -0.39
CA ALA A 150 -15.52 -1.31 0.64
C ALA A 150 -14.10 -1.87 0.51
N LEU A 151 -13.69 -2.23 -0.72
CA LEU A 151 -12.33 -2.68 -1.00
C LEU A 151 -11.28 -1.64 -0.59
N ILE A 152 -11.46 -0.38 -0.97
CA ILE A 152 -10.49 0.69 -0.68
C ILE A 152 -10.39 0.97 0.82
N ARG A 153 -11.50 0.92 1.57
CA ARG A 153 -11.46 1.03 3.04
C ARG A 153 -10.62 -0.07 3.67
N ASN A 154 -10.80 -1.32 3.21
CA ASN A 154 -10.02 -2.46 3.69
C ASN A 154 -8.55 -2.31 3.34
N GLU A 155 -8.23 -1.98 2.08
CA GLU A 155 -6.83 -1.82 1.64
C GLU A 155 -6.11 -0.66 2.33
N ARG A 156 -6.81 0.43 2.69
CA ARG A 156 -6.26 1.50 3.52
C ARG A 156 -5.94 1.03 4.93
N SER A 157 -6.81 0.23 5.54
CA SER A 157 -6.56 -0.35 6.87
C SER A 157 -5.32 -1.27 6.85
N VAL A 158 -5.24 -2.15 5.85
CA VAL A 158 -4.08 -3.03 5.63
C VAL A 158 -2.81 -2.21 5.39
N GLU A 159 -2.89 -1.16 4.58
CA GLU A 159 -1.77 -0.26 4.31
C GLU A 159 -1.23 0.39 5.60
N ASN A 160 -2.11 0.86 6.49
CA ASN A 160 -1.71 1.46 7.76
C ASN A 160 -0.98 0.44 8.66
N ILE A 161 -1.49 -0.79 8.75
CA ILE A 161 -0.85 -1.86 9.52
C ILE A 161 0.55 -2.17 8.97
N ILE A 162 0.67 -2.27 7.64
CA ILE A 162 1.94 -2.57 6.98
C ILE A 162 2.95 -1.45 7.23
N ARG A 163 2.56 -0.19 7.06
CA ARG A 163 3.44 0.97 7.31
C ARG A 163 3.92 1.02 8.74
N ALA A 164 3.02 0.84 9.71
CA ALA A 164 3.37 0.83 11.12
C ALA A 164 4.41 -0.26 11.43
N ARG A 165 4.20 -1.47 10.91
CA ARG A 165 5.14 -2.60 11.09
C ARG A 165 6.48 -2.34 10.42
N THR A 166 6.48 -1.90 9.16
CA THR A 166 7.71 -1.59 8.43
C THR A 166 8.48 -0.47 9.13
N TRP A 167 7.80 0.58 9.59
CA TRP A 167 8.42 1.71 10.28
C TRP A 167 9.03 1.30 11.62
N ALA A 168 8.37 0.44 12.39
CA ALA A 168 8.93 -0.09 13.63
C ALA A 168 10.27 -0.81 13.37
N LEU A 169 10.34 -1.68 12.36
CA LEU A 169 11.58 -2.38 11.98
C LEU A 169 12.68 -1.45 11.46
N VAL A 170 12.29 -0.37 10.76
CA VAL A 170 13.23 0.68 10.35
C VAL A 170 13.76 1.41 11.59
N GLY A 171 12.90 1.77 12.55
CA GLY A 171 13.26 2.46 13.78
C GLY A 171 14.19 1.66 14.70
N GLU A 172 14.15 0.33 14.64
CA GLU A 172 15.09 -0.53 15.38
C GLU A 172 16.54 -0.42 14.89
N ARG A 173 16.75 -0.05 13.61
CA ARG A 173 18.08 -0.11 12.95
C ARG A 173 18.58 1.21 12.40
N CYS A 174 17.66 2.11 12.11
CA CYS A 174 17.91 3.46 11.65
C CYS A 174 17.43 4.44 12.72
N VAL A 175 18.16 5.55 12.88
CA VAL A 175 17.65 6.68 13.65
C VAL A 175 16.46 7.28 12.89
N VAL A 176 15.32 7.35 13.58
CA VAL A 176 14.07 7.93 13.08
C VAL A 176 13.71 9.16 13.90
N GLU A 177 13.22 10.19 13.22
CA GLU A 177 12.84 11.47 13.84
C GLU A 177 11.38 11.43 14.32
N SER A 178 10.49 10.76 13.58
CA SER A 178 9.09 10.57 13.94
C SER A 178 8.82 9.17 14.47
N ALA A 179 8.01 9.07 15.52
CA ALA A 179 7.55 7.78 16.06
C ALA A 179 6.55 7.10 15.10
N GLU A 180 5.76 7.88 14.37
CA GLU A 180 4.70 7.38 13.49
C GLU A 180 5.09 7.37 12.01
N ALA A 181 4.68 6.32 11.31
CA ALA A 181 5.00 6.10 9.90
C ALA A 181 4.38 7.16 8.97
N ASP A 182 3.13 7.54 9.23
CA ASP A 182 2.41 8.52 8.41
C ASP A 182 2.94 9.93 8.60
N GLU A 183 3.36 10.29 9.83
CA GLU A 183 4.02 11.56 10.10
C GLU A 183 5.33 11.68 9.31
N ALA A 184 6.18 10.65 9.37
CA ALA A 184 7.44 10.62 8.63
C ALA A 184 7.24 10.75 7.11
N LEU A 185 6.22 10.06 6.56
CA LEU A 185 5.88 10.17 5.14
C LEU A 185 5.38 11.57 4.78
N ASN A 186 4.54 12.18 5.61
CA ASN A 186 4.03 13.53 5.38
C ASN A 186 5.14 14.58 5.47
N GLU A 187 6.10 14.41 6.37
CA GLU A 187 7.27 15.28 6.41
C GLU A 187 8.12 15.17 5.13
N TRP A 188 8.36 13.94 4.65
CA TRP A 188 9.04 13.72 3.38
C TRP A 188 8.31 14.37 2.20
N ARG A 189 6.98 14.29 2.15
CA ARG A 189 6.16 14.98 1.13
C ARG A 189 6.38 16.48 1.16
N ARG A 190 6.27 17.12 2.33
CA ARG A 190 6.49 18.56 2.50
C ARG A 190 7.89 18.99 2.06
N LYS A 191 8.92 18.23 2.43
CA LYS A 191 10.32 18.49 2.03
C LYS A 191 10.49 18.41 0.51
N LYS A 192 9.77 17.51 -0.16
CA LYS A 192 9.82 17.36 -1.61
C LYS A 192 9.08 18.48 -2.34
N GLU A 193 7.93 18.90 -1.83
CA GLU A 193 7.13 20.01 -2.39
C GLU A 193 7.81 21.37 -2.22
N GLY A 194 8.52 21.59 -1.11
CA GLY A 194 9.27 22.83 -0.88
C GLY A 194 10.61 22.95 -1.64
N ASN A 195 11.07 21.86 -2.26
CA ASN A 195 12.31 21.80 -3.06
C ASN A 195 12.05 21.72 -4.58
N GLY A 196 10.79 21.81 -5.02
CA GLY A 196 10.37 21.83 -6.43
C GLY A 196 10.03 23.23 -6.89
#